data_AF-A0A060I2G1-F1
#
_entry.id   AF-A0A060I2G1-F1
#
_cell.length_a   1.000
_cell.length_b   1.000
_cell.length_c   1.000
_cell.angle_alpha   90.00
_cell.angle_beta   90.00
_cell.angle_gamma   90.00
#
_symmetry.space_group_name_H-M   'P 1'
#
loop_
_entity.id
_entity.type
_entity.pdbx_description
1 polymer ?
#
loop_
_entity_poly.entity_id
_entity_poly.type
_entity_poly.pdbx_seq_one_letter_code
_entity_poly.pdbx_strand_id
1 'polypeptide(L)'
;MSDMSRMEFEQAVGEEFGSAVCPPVPFEDASAHECYEVILDVLGDRVAPEMLFAIPDDRITTLAARFGSYFEVDPPSEEQVRSAIRGILYRWPAGSL
;
A
#
# COMPACT_ATOMS: atom_id res chain seq x y z
N MET A 1 10.03 11.32 17.18
CA MET A 1 9.73 9.95 16.73
C MET A 1 11.04 9.23 16.46
N SER A 2 11.12 7.93 16.70
CA SER A 2 12.30 7.12 16.39
C SER A 2 12.26 6.63 14.95
N ASP A 3 13.43 6.46 14.32
CA ASP A 3 13.55 5.85 12.98
C ASP A 3 12.96 4.43 12.94
N MET A 4 12.91 3.74 14.10
CA MET A 4 12.27 2.43 14.24
C MET A 4 10.77 2.46 13.91
N SER A 5 10.02 3.44 14.41
CA SER A 5 8.57 3.54 14.13
C SER A 5 8.28 3.82 12.66
N ARG A 6 9.21 4.45 11.94
CA ARG A 6 9.09 4.69 10.50
C ARG A 6 9.26 3.39 9.72
N MET A 7 10.34 2.65 9.97
CA MET A 7 10.59 1.38 9.30
C MET A 7 9.46 0.37 9.55
N GLU A 8 8.92 0.32 10.77
CA GLU A 8 7.77 -0.53 11.12
C GLU A 8 6.51 -0.16 10.33
N PHE A 9 6.26 1.14 10.11
CA PHE A 9 5.14 1.60 9.30
C PHE A 9 5.31 1.20 7.84
N GLU A 10 6.47 1.46 7.25
CA GLU A 10 6.75 1.17 5.82
C GLU A 10 6.62 -0.33 5.53
N GLN A 11 7.20 -1.17 6.39
CA GLN A 11 7.09 -2.61 6.27
C GLN A 11 5.63 -3.06 6.33
N ALA A 12 4.85 -2.54 7.28
CA ALA A 12 3.48 -2.98 7.43
C ALA A 12 2.54 -2.42 6.35
N VAL A 13 2.82 -1.25 5.79
CA VAL A 13 2.13 -0.79 4.56
C VAL A 13 2.32 -1.82 3.46
N GLY A 14 3.56 -2.25 3.23
CA GLY A 14 3.87 -3.29 2.25
C GLY A 14 3.13 -4.60 2.50
N GLU A 15 3.15 -5.09 3.74
CA GLU A 15 2.48 -6.34 4.14
C GLU A 15 0.95 -6.28 3.99
N GLU A 16 0.31 -5.19 4.44
CA GLU A 16 -1.15 -5.01 4.34
C GLU A 16 -1.59 -4.95 2.88
N PHE A 17 -0.85 -4.23 2.04
CA PHE A 17 -1.15 -4.18 0.61
C PHE A 17 -0.92 -5.53 -0.07
N GLY A 18 0.22 -6.18 0.15
CA GLY A 18 0.52 -7.49 -0.43
C GLY A 18 -0.51 -8.56 -0.06
N SER A 19 -0.99 -8.54 1.18
CA SER A 19 -2.06 -9.43 1.64
C SER A 19 -3.40 -9.12 0.96
N ALA A 20 -3.79 -7.85 0.88
CA ALA A 20 -5.11 -7.46 0.36
C ALA A 20 -5.24 -7.61 -1.16
N VAL A 21 -4.16 -7.36 -1.91
CA VAL A 21 -4.12 -7.44 -3.38
C VAL A 21 -3.83 -8.86 -3.90
N CYS A 22 -3.71 -9.83 -3.01
CA CYS A 22 -3.56 -11.25 -3.32
C CYS A 22 -4.88 -12.01 -3.08
N PRO A 23 -5.49 -12.64 -4.11
CA PRO A 23 -5.18 -12.53 -5.54
C PRO A 23 -5.63 -11.18 -6.12
N PRO A 24 -5.14 -10.70 -7.27
CA PRO A 24 -4.37 -11.42 -8.30
C PRO A 24 -2.84 -11.40 -8.15
N VAL A 25 -2.28 -10.60 -7.25
CA VAL A 25 -0.83 -10.58 -7.02
C VAL A 25 -0.41 -11.88 -6.32
N PRO A 26 0.57 -12.66 -6.83
CA PRO A 26 1.00 -13.90 -6.20
C PRO A 26 1.74 -13.63 -4.88
N PHE A 27 1.33 -14.32 -3.80
CA PHE A 27 1.98 -14.19 -2.48
C PHE A 27 3.47 -14.60 -2.50
N GLU A 28 3.85 -15.50 -3.42
CA GLU A 28 5.22 -15.98 -3.57
C GLU A 28 6.14 -15.02 -4.35
N ASP A 29 5.56 -14.09 -5.12
CA ASP A 29 6.29 -13.15 -5.98
C ASP A 29 6.29 -11.71 -5.44
N ALA A 30 5.50 -11.40 -4.41
CA ALA A 30 5.37 -10.05 -3.86
C ALA A 30 5.90 -9.96 -2.44
N SER A 31 7.12 -9.42 -2.29
CA SER A 31 7.62 -9.03 -0.97
C SER A 31 6.94 -7.74 -0.46
N ALA A 32 6.92 -7.55 0.86
CA ALA A 32 6.44 -6.30 1.46
C ALA A 32 7.19 -5.08 0.93
N HIS A 33 8.49 -5.23 0.66
CA HIS A 33 9.31 -4.17 0.09
C HIS A 33 8.85 -3.79 -1.33
N GLU A 34 8.63 -4.76 -2.21
CA GLU A 34 8.14 -4.50 -3.57
C GLU A 34 6.73 -3.89 -3.57
N CYS A 35 5.86 -4.35 -2.68
CA CYS A 35 4.54 -3.73 -2.50
C CYS A 35 4.66 -2.27 -2.05
N TYR A 36 5.62 -1.96 -1.18
CA TYR A 36 5.87 -0.59 -0.75
C TYR A 36 6.43 0.27 -1.89
N GLU A 37 7.36 -0.23 -2.70
CA GLU A 37 7.89 0.46 -3.89
C GLU A 37 6.78 0.84 -4.88
N VAL A 38 5.83 -0.07 -5.15
CA VAL A 38 4.65 0.23 -5.98
C VAL A 38 3.82 1.39 -5.43
N ILE A 39 3.70 1.48 -4.10
CA ILE A 39 2.96 2.56 -3.45
C ILE A 39 3.72 3.88 -3.57
N LEU A 40 5.05 3.86 -3.40
CA LEU A 40 5.91 5.03 -3.60
C LEU A 40 5.82 5.58 -5.03
N ASP A 41 5.78 4.70 -6.03
CA ASP A 41 5.63 5.08 -7.44
C ASP A 41 4.37 5.93 -7.70
N VAL A 42 3.30 5.75 -6.90
CA VAL A 42 2.02 6.42 -7.11
C VAL A 42 1.81 7.59 -6.14
N LEU A 43 2.25 7.44 -4.90
CA LEU A 43 2.00 8.40 -3.81
C LEU A 43 3.18 9.33 -3.52
N GLY A 44 4.36 9.05 -4.07
CA GLY A 44 5.57 9.85 -3.92
C GLY A 44 6.67 9.15 -3.13
N ASP A 45 7.78 9.85 -2.94
CA ASP A 45 9.01 9.37 -2.29
C ASP A 45 8.86 8.98 -0.81
N ARG A 46 7.73 9.34 -0.18
CA ARG A 46 7.44 8.97 1.20
C ARG A 46 5.94 8.91 1.46
N VAL A 47 5.48 7.79 2.02
CA VAL A 47 4.08 7.62 2.46
C VAL A 47 3.95 7.92 3.95
N ALA A 48 2.85 8.57 4.33
CA ALA A 48 2.44 8.78 5.72
C ALA A 48 0.96 8.42 5.91
N PRO A 49 0.52 8.08 7.13
CA PRO A 49 -0.89 7.76 7.42
C PRO A 49 -1.87 8.84 6.94
N GLU A 50 -1.52 10.12 7.03
CA GLU A 50 -2.37 11.24 6.59
C GLU A 50 -2.60 11.22 5.08
N MET A 51 -1.58 10.80 4.32
CA MET A 51 -1.69 10.68 2.86
C MET A 51 -2.63 9.54 2.47
N LEU A 52 -2.57 8.43 3.19
CA LEU A 52 -3.47 7.30 3.00
C LEU A 52 -4.90 7.63 3.45
N PHE A 53 -5.05 8.42 4.51
CA PHE A 53 -6.36 8.89 4.99
C PHE A 53 -7.02 9.85 3.99
N ALA A 54 -6.24 10.75 3.38
CA ALA A 54 -6.72 11.75 2.43
C ALA A 54 -6.58 11.32 0.96
N ILE A 55 -6.34 10.03 0.70
CA ILE A 55 -6.08 9.55 -0.65
C ILE A 55 -7.32 9.74 -1.54
N PRO A 56 -7.17 10.40 -2.71
CA PRO A 56 -8.29 10.57 -3.62
C PRO A 56 -8.54 9.31 -4.46
N ASP A 57 -9.77 9.13 -4.95
CA ASP A 57 -10.18 7.92 -5.67
C ASP A 57 -9.35 7.66 -6.94
N ASP A 58 -8.90 8.70 -7.65
CA ASP A 58 -8.04 8.56 -8.84
C ASP A 58 -6.68 7.92 -8.49
N ARG A 59 -6.16 8.17 -7.30
CA ARG A 59 -4.93 7.53 -6.80
C ARG A 59 -5.16 6.09 -6.40
N ILE A 60 -6.35 5.74 -5.91
CA ILE A 60 -6.73 4.35 -5.63
C ILE A 60 -6.78 3.56 -6.95
N THR A 61 -7.43 4.09 -7.99
CA THR A 61 -7.45 3.47 -9.33
C THR A 61 -6.03 3.35 -9.91
N THR A 62 -5.19 4.38 -9.72
CA THR A 62 -3.79 4.36 -10.18
C THR A 62 -2.96 3.31 -9.44
N LEU A 63 -3.14 3.15 -8.12
CA LEU A 63 -2.49 2.11 -7.33
C LEU A 63 -2.86 0.72 -7.85
N ALA A 64 -4.15 0.45 -8.04
CA ALA A 64 -4.61 -0.82 -8.58
C ALA A 64 -3.94 -1.13 -9.93
N ALA A 65 -3.96 -0.18 -10.86
CA ALA A 65 -3.31 -0.35 -12.17
C ALA A 65 -1.79 -0.56 -12.05
N ARG A 66 -1.11 0.15 -11.12
CA ARG A 66 0.33 0.01 -10.91
C ARG A 66 0.69 -1.35 -10.35
N PHE A 67 -0.07 -1.89 -9.40
CA PHE A 67 0.13 -3.25 -8.89
C PHE A 67 0.03 -4.29 -10.00
N GLY A 68 -1.01 -4.25 -10.83
CA GLY A 68 -1.14 -5.16 -11.97
C GLY A 68 0.04 -5.03 -12.95
N SER A 69 0.42 -3.80 -13.28
CA SER A 69 1.56 -3.55 -14.19
C SER A 69 2.91 -3.97 -13.63
N TYR A 70 3.15 -3.83 -12.32
CA TYR A 70 4.44 -4.13 -11.70
C TYR A 70 4.66 -5.64 -11.60
N PHE A 71 3.61 -6.38 -11.19
CA PHE A 71 3.66 -7.84 -11.03
C PHE A 71 3.25 -8.61 -12.29
N GLU A 72 2.99 -7.92 -13.41
CA GLU A 72 2.57 -8.52 -14.69
C GLU A 72 1.30 -9.39 -14.56
N VAL A 73 0.33 -8.95 -13.77
CA VAL A 73 -0.95 -9.61 -13.52
C VAL A 73 -2.14 -8.69 -13.79
N ASP A 74 -3.35 -9.24 -13.77
CA ASP A 74 -4.56 -8.41 -13.74
C ASP A 74 -4.50 -7.44 -12.55
N PRO A 75 -4.97 -6.19 -12.69
CA PRO A 75 -5.03 -5.27 -11.57
C PRO A 75 -5.91 -5.81 -10.43
N PRO A 76 -5.50 -5.66 -9.15
CA PRO A 76 -6.43 -5.84 -8.04
C PRO A 76 -7.60 -4.86 -8.16
N SER A 77 -8.75 -5.21 -7.58
CA SER A 77 -9.88 -4.30 -7.52
C SER A 77 -9.59 -3.10 -6.62
N GLU A 78 -10.25 -1.97 -6.89
CA GLU A 78 -10.13 -0.80 -6.02
C GLU A 78 -10.58 -1.08 -4.58
N GLU A 79 -11.51 -2.02 -4.37
CA GLU A 79 -11.95 -2.39 -3.03
C GLU A 79 -10.86 -3.11 -2.24
N GLN A 80 -10.01 -3.90 -2.90
CA GLN A 80 -8.84 -4.51 -2.26
C GLN A 80 -7.84 -3.45 -1.82
N VAL A 81 -7.57 -2.47 -2.68
CA VAL A 81 -6.72 -1.31 -2.35
C VAL A 81 -7.31 -0.53 -1.17
N ARG A 82 -8.62 -0.24 -1.19
CA ARG A 82 -9.32 0.40 -0.06
C ARG A 82 -9.26 -0.45 1.21
N SER A 83 -9.33 -1.77 1.10
CA SER A 83 -9.21 -2.68 2.24
C SER A 83 -7.82 -2.60 2.88
N ALA A 84 -6.75 -2.59 2.08
CA ALA A 84 -5.38 -2.42 2.56
C ALA A 84 -5.23 -1.07 3.30
N ILE A 85 -5.75 0.01 2.72
CA ILE A 85 -5.74 1.35 3.32
C ILE A 85 -6.46 1.37 4.67
N ARG A 86 -7.62 0.71 4.77
CA ARG A 86 -8.34 0.62 6.06
C ARG A 86 -7.57 -0.22 7.09
N GLY A 87 -6.94 -1.32 6.67
CA GLY A 87 -6.10 -2.15 7.53
C GLY A 87 -4.94 -1.37 8.12
N ILE A 88 -4.19 -0.66 7.28
CA ILE A 88 -3.08 0.16 7.75
C ILE A 88 -3.54 1.34 8.61
N LEU A 89 -4.63 2.03 8.27
CA LEU A 89 -5.14 3.15 9.07
C LEU A 89 -5.73 2.72 10.42
N TYR A 90 -6.21 1.47 10.52
CA TYR A 90 -6.62 0.90 11.80
C TYR A 90 -5.43 0.72 12.75
N ARG A 91 -4.27 0.31 12.23
CA ARG A 91 -3.03 0.11 13.00
C ARG A 91 -2.23 1.39 13.21
N TRP A 92 -2.21 2.28 12.21
CA TRP A 92 -1.58 3.61 12.23
C TRP A 92 -2.56 4.69 11.77
N PRO A 93 -3.33 5.27 12.70
CA PRO A 93 -4.22 6.38 12.38
C PRO A 93 -3.46 7.61 11.85
N ALA A 94 -4.16 8.51 11.17
CA ALA A 94 -3.62 9.84 10.84
C ALA A 94 -3.14 10.56 12.13
N GLY A 95 -1.95 11.15 12.08
CA GLY A 95 -1.25 11.81 13.19
C GLY A 95 -0.44 10.87 14.08
N SER A 96 -0.44 9.55 13.80
CA SER A 96 0.25 8.56 14.64
C SER A 96 1.74 8.44 14.34
N LEU A 97 2.18 8.92 13.18
CA LEU A 97 3.55 8.82 12.72
C LEU A 97 4.31 10.09 13.02
#